data_AF-A0A3A8NM51-F1
#
_entry.id   AF-A0A3A8NM51-F1
#
_cell.length_a   1.000
_cell.length_b   1.000
_cell.length_c   1.000
_cell.angle_alpha   90.00
_cell.angle_beta   90.00
_cell.angle_gamma   90.00
#
_symmetry.space_group_name_H-M   'P 1'
#
loop_
_entity.id
_entity.type
_entity.pdbx_description
1 polymer ?
#
loop_
_entity_poly.entity_id
_entity_poly.type
_entity_poly.pdbx_seq_one_letter_code
_entity_poly.pdbx_strand_id
1 'polypeptide(L)'
;MPPPKNPAEFSTTAVRTQGTPTQAAHAVPALTLIGHAQPQRIGERLLLEGLLSAERSVSLSRNAPDFSRPGGMLSLPLGDPFLSRTPVRFEPGVRGGVRLLVPEDGTPVLVGGEPVKGGR
;
A
#
# COMPACT_ATOMS: atom_id res chain seq x y z
N MET A 1 -26.40 45.86 -39.87
CA MET A 1 -25.25 45.15 -39.24
C MET A 1 -25.37 45.33 -37.73
N PRO A 2 -25.49 44.25 -36.94
CA PRO A 2 -25.63 44.30 -35.47
C PRO A 2 -24.25 44.47 -34.80
N PRO A 3 -24.23 44.65 -33.47
CA PRO A 3 -23.62 43.59 -32.66
C PRO A 3 -24.63 42.93 -31.70
N PRO A 4 -24.55 41.60 -31.51
CA PRO A 4 -25.43 40.85 -30.62
C PRO A 4 -24.89 40.73 -29.17
N LYS A 5 -25.85 40.52 -28.25
CA LYS A 5 -25.83 39.76 -26.99
C LYS A 5 -24.62 39.87 -26.05
N ASN A 6 -24.88 40.33 -24.82
CA ASN A 6 -24.13 39.86 -23.65
C ASN A 6 -24.85 38.70 -22.96
N PRO A 7 -24.08 37.76 -22.38
CA PRO A 7 -24.48 36.38 -22.15
C PRO A 7 -25.19 36.19 -20.81
N ALA A 8 -26.01 35.12 -20.79
CA ALA A 8 -26.73 34.63 -19.63
C ALA A 8 -25.85 34.52 -18.38
N GLU A 9 -26.38 35.03 -17.27
CA GLU A 9 -25.94 34.71 -15.93
C GLU A 9 -26.16 33.22 -15.68
N PHE A 10 -25.10 32.42 -15.76
CA PHE A 10 -25.12 31.06 -15.24
C PHE A 10 -24.88 31.12 -13.74
N SER A 11 -25.96 31.30 -12.97
CA SER A 11 -25.95 30.98 -11.55
C SER A 11 -25.92 29.45 -11.42
N THR A 12 -24.73 28.89 -11.25
CA THR A 12 -24.56 27.47 -10.96
C THR A 12 -24.98 27.21 -9.52
N THR A 13 -26.27 27.01 -9.29
CA THR A 13 -26.72 26.27 -8.10
C THR A 13 -26.20 24.85 -8.22
N ALA A 14 -25.24 24.49 -7.35
CA ALA A 14 -24.80 23.13 -7.18
C ALA A 14 -25.99 22.29 -6.70
N VAL A 15 -26.63 21.57 -7.63
CA VAL A 15 -27.59 20.52 -7.30
C VAL A 15 -26.81 19.44 -6.55
N ARG A 16 -27.07 19.31 -5.25
CA ARG A 16 -26.55 18.20 -4.45
C ARG A 16 -27.31 16.95 -4.86
N THR A 17 -26.86 16.29 -5.92
CA THR A 17 -27.34 14.94 -6.25
C THR A 17 -26.88 14.04 -5.11
N GLN A 18 -27.83 13.55 -4.30
CA GLN A 18 -27.57 12.49 -3.34
C GLN A 18 -27.14 11.27 -4.15
N GLY A 19 -25.83 11.01 -4.18
CA GLY A 19 -25.28 9.81 -4.78
C GLY A 19 -25.85 8.58 -4.08
N THR A 20 -26.23 7.58 -4.87
CA THR A 20 -26.36 6.20 -4.43
C THR A 20 -25.20 5.84 -3.50
N PRO A 21 -25.41 5.04 -2.44
CA PRO A 21 -24.33 4.70 -1.51
C PRO A 21 -23.19 4.05 -2.30
N THR A 22 -22.13 4.82 -2.53
CA THR A 22 -20.88 4.32 -3.06
C THR A 22 -20.43 3.23 -2.10
N GLN A 23 -20.28 2.00 -2.61
CA GLN A 23 -19.64 0.91 -1.88
C GLN A 23 -18.37 1.48 -1.24
N ALA A 24 -18.32 1.51 0.10
CA ALA A 24 -17.25 2.17 0.82
C ALA A 24 -15.92 1.63 0.30
N ALA A 25 -15.09 2.50 -0.29
CA ALA A 25 -13.80 2.08 -0.81
C ALA A 25 -12.98 1.49 0.34
N HIS A 26 -12.62 0.20 0.24
CA HIS A 26 -11.77 -0.44 1.23
C HIS A 26 -10.37 0.15 1.13
N ALA A 27 -9.90 0.79 2.20
CA ALA A 27 -8.52 1.23 2.29
C ALA A 27 -7.60 -0.01 2.37
N VAL A 28 -6.62 -0.09 1.46
CA VAL A 28 -5.61 -1.16 1.44
C VAL A 28 -4.31 -0.60 2.03
N PRO A 29 -3.78 -1.17 3.12
CA PRO A 29 -2.46 -0.80 3.62
C PRO A 29 -1.38 -1.09 2.58
N ALA A 30 -0.31 -0.28 2.57
CA ALA A 30 0.82 -0.48 1.68
C ALA A 30 2.14 -0.38 2.45
N LEU A 31 3.09 -1.24 2.12
CA LEU A 31 4.49 -1.05 2.50
C LEU A 31 5.17 -0.16 1.46
N THR A 32 5.96 0.80 1.91
CA THR A 32 6.73 1.69 1.02
C THR A 32 8.21 1.51 1.32
N LEU A 33 9.04 1.37 0.29
CA LEU A 33 10.48 1.34 0.44
C LEU A 33 11.00 2.75 0.77
N ILE A 34 11.49 2.94 1.99
CA ILE A 34 12.10 4.20 2.43
C ILE A 34 13.63 4.20 2.29
N GLY A 35 14.24 3.02 2.09
CA GLY A 35 15.67 2.84 1.91
C GLY A 35 15.96 1.48 1.27
N HIS A 36 16.94 1.44 0.37
CA HIS A 36 17.35 0.24 -0.35
C HIS A 36 18.77 0.43 -0.91
N ALA A 37 19.55 -0.65 -1.08
CA ALA A 37 20.90 -0.59 -1.65
C ALA A 37 20.96 0.02 -3.07
N GLN A 38 19.82 0.00 -3.77
CA GLN A 38 19.57 0.68 -5.04
C GLN A 38 18.66 1.90 -4.78
N PRO A 39 19.22 3.12 -4.67
CA PRO A 39 18.46 4.30 -4.25
C PRO A 39 17.26 4.63 -5.13
N GLN A 40 17.32 4.28 -6.43
CA GLN A 40 16.20 4.47 -7.36
C GLN A 40 14.92 3.75 -6.94
N ARG A 41 15.01 2.71 -6.09
CA ARG A 41 13.83 1.94 -5.64
C ARG A 41 13.03 2.62 -4.53
N ILE A 42 13.57 3.67 -3.91
CA ILE A 42 12.86 4.41 -2.86
C ILE A 42 11.53 4.94 -3.42
N GLY A 43 10.45 4.72 -2.67
CA GLY A 43 9.09 5.07 -3.05
C GLY A 43 8.30 3.97 -3.78
N GLU A 44 8.93 2.86 -4.18
CA GLU A 44 8.20 1.66 -4.60
C GLU A 44 7.35 1.12 -3.46
N ARG A 45 6.21 0.51 -3.80
CA ARG A 45 5.19 0.05 -2.86
C ARG A 45 4.80 -1.39 -3.11
N LEU A 46 4.45 -2.06 -2.03
CA LEU A 46 3.71 -3.31 -2.03
C LEU A 46 2.35 -3.06 -1.39
N LEU A 47 1.26 -3.24 -2.13
CA LEU A 47 -0.09 -3.22 -1.57
C LEU A 47 -0.34 -4.54 -0.84
N LEU A 48 -0.84 -4.46 0.40
CA LEU A 48 -1.15 -5.63 1.22
C LEU A 48 -2.56 -6.17 0.92
N GLU A 49 -2.89 -6.33 -0.36
CA GLU A 49 -4.22 -6.76 -0.83
C GLU A 49 -4.62 -8.14 -0.30
N GLY A 50 -3.64 -9.01 -0.02
CA GLY A 50 -3.87 -10.32 0.62
C GLY A 50 -4.48 -10.22 2.02
N LEU A 51 -4.45 -9.07 2.69
CA LEU A 51 -5.17 -8.85 3.94
C LEU A 51 -6.70 -8.80 3.75
N LEU A 52 -7.15 -8.48 2.53
CA LEU A 52 -8.56 -8.45 2.14
C LEU A 52 -9.01 -9.73 1.43
N SER A 53 -8.07 -10.64 1.11
CA SER A 53 -8.38 -11.92 0.47
C SER A 53 -8.89 -12.95 1.50
N ALA A 54 -9.31 -14.11 1.01
CA ALA A 54 -9.72 -15.24 1.86
C ALA A 54 -8.59 -15.73 2.77
N GLU A 55 -7.32 -15.62 2.33
CA GLU A 55 -6.15 -16.05 3.11
C GLU A 55 -5.81 -15.10 4.26
N ARG A 56 -6.32 -13.86 4.21
CA ARG A 56 -6.16 -12.84 5.25
C ARG A 56 -4.70 -12.68 5.69
N SER A 57 -3.75 -12.80 4.76
CA SER A 57 -2.33 -12.68 5.05
C SER A 57 -1.50 -12.31 3.82
N VAL A 58 -0.32 -11.75 4.07
CA VAL A 58 0.69 -11.47 3.04
C VAL A 58 2.06 -11.90 3.56
N SER A 59 2.79 -12.71 2.80
CA SER A 59 4.15 -13.14 3.15
C SER A 59 5.18 -12.32 2.39
N LEU A 60 6.13 -11.69 3.08
CA LEU A 60 7.20 -10.88 2.49
C LEU A 60 8.57 -11.50 2.77
N SER A 61 9.38 -11.65 1.74
CA SER A 61 10.72 -12.20 1.78
C SER A 61 11.64 -11.45 0.81
N ARG A 62 12.92 -11.83 0.77
CA ARG A 62 13.86 -11.35 -0.25
C ARG A 62 13.33 -11.50 -1.68
N ASN A 63 12.63 -12.59 -1.97
CA ASN A 63 12.34 -13.00 -3.35
C ASN A 63 10.91 -12.71 -3.81
N ALA A 64 10.02 -12.35 -2.88
CA ALA A 64 8.61 -12.09 -3.16
C ALA A 64 7.91 -11.45 -1.95
N PRO A 65 6.81 -10.72 -2.17
CA PRO A 65 6.29 -10.28 -3.46
C PRO A 65 7.08 -9.10 -4.02
N ASP A 66 6.68 -8.66 -5.22
CA ASP A 66 7.29 -7.51 -5.86
C ASP A 66 6.78 -6.19 -5.31
N PHE A 67 7.68 -5.21 -5.30
CA PHE A 67 7.36 -3.80 -5.12
C PHE A 67 7.33 -3.13 -6.49
N SER A 68 6.39 -2.21 -6.68
CA SER A 68 6.27 -1.42 -7.89
C SER A 68 6.11 0.06 -7.56
N ARG A 69 6.53 0.93 -8.48
CA ARG A 69 6.18 2.35 -8.34
C ARG A 69 4.67 2.53 -8.57
N PRO A 70 4.01 3.46 -7.87
CA PRO A 70 2.63 3.82 -8.18
C PRO A 70 2.47 4.19 -9.67
N GLY A 71 1.62 3.47 -10.40
CA GLY A 71 1.43 3.65 -11.84
C GLY A 71 2.57 3.12 -12.73
N GLY A 72 3.60 2.49 -12.16
CA GLY A 72 4.70 1.89 -12.89
C GLY A 72 4.36 0.50 -13.42
N MET A 73 4.92 0.12 -14.57
CA MET A 73 4.74 -1.22 -15.15
C MET A 73 5.78 -2.25 -14.70
N LEU A 74 6.89 -1.80 -14.13
CA LEU A 74 7.95 -2.68 -13.63
C LEU A 74 7.77 -2.94 -12.14
N SER A 75 7.95 -4.18 -11.74
CA SER A 75 7.94 -4.64 -10.36
C SER A 75 9.16 -5.52 -10.11
N LEU A 76 9.72 -5.42 -8.90
CA LEU A 76 10.87 -6.23 -8.48
C LEU A 76 10.70 -6.62 -7.02
N PRO A 77 11.13 -7.83 -6.61
CA PRO A 77 11.12 -8.21 -5.20
C PRO A 77 12.13 -7.38 -4.42
N LEU A 78 12.21 -7.56 -3.10
CA LEU A 78 13.23 -6.87 -2.30
C LEU A 78 14.64 -7.14 -2.84
N GLY A 79 14.95 -8.37 -3.28
CA GLY A 79 16.15 -8.68 -4.07
C GLY A 79 17.50 -8.45 -3.37
N ASP A 80 17.51 -7.95 -2.14
CA ASP A 80 18.73 -7.67 -1.39
C ASP A 80 19.34 -8.97 -0.82
N PRO A 81 20.61 -9.29 -1.12
CA PRO A 81 21.23 -10.55 -0.72
C PRO A 81 21.32 -10.75 0.81
N PHE A 82 21.29 -9.67 1.61
CA PHE A 82 21.34 -9.71 3.06
C PHE A 82 19.98 -9.96 3.72
N LEU A 83 18.91 -10.00 2.93
CA LEU A 83 17.57 -10.37 3.41
C LEU A 83 17.34 -11.88 3.31
N SER A 84 16.58 -12.40 4.27
CA SER A 84 16.22 -13.81 4.33
C SER A 84 15.21 -14.19 3.24
N ARG A 85 15.30 -15.44 2.79
CA ARG A 85 14.26 -16.08 1.97
C ARG A 85 13.09 -16.56 2.81
N THR A 86 13.28 -16.75 4.11
CA THR A 86 12.21 -17.12 5.04
C THR A 86 11.32 -15.89 5.24
N PRO A 87 10.01 -15.96 4.93
CA PRO A 87 9.16 -14.78 4.92
C PRO A 87 8.79 -14.31 6.33
N VAL A 88 8.66 -13.00 6.49
CA VAL A 88 7.81 -12.41 7.52
C VAL A 88 6.36 -12.42 7.04
N ARG A 89 5.38 -12.43 7.94
CA ARG A 89 3.96 -12.45 7.57
C ARG A 89 3.23 -11.25 8.15
N PHE A 90 2.38 -10.65 7.33
CA PHE A 90 1.43 -9.62 7.71
C PHE A 90 0.04 -10.22 7.79
N GLU A 91 -0.70 -9.91 8.85
CA GLU A 91 -2.07 -10.35 9.10
C GLU A 91 -2.93 -9.18 9.59
N PRO A 92 -4.28 -9.24 9.48
CA PRO A 92 -5.15 -8.25 10.07
C PRO A 92 -4.97 -8.17 11.60
N GLY A 93 -4.70 -6.96 12.08
CA GLY A 93 -4.59 -6.66 13.51
C GLY A 93 -5.90 -6.12 14.11
N VAL A 94 -5.85 -5.79 15.40
CA VAL A 94 -6.97 -5.20 16.11
C VAL A 94 -7.31 -3.81 15.55
N ARG A 95 -8.60 -3.45 15.55
CA ARG A 95 -9.10 -2.12 15.14
C ARG A 95 -8.64 -1.68 13.74
N GLY A 96 -8.52 -2.63 12.81
CA GLY A 96 -8.10 -2.37 11.43
C GLY A 96 -6.59 -2.14 11.25
N GLY A 97 -5.78 -2.45 12.28
CA GLY A 97 -4.32 -2.44 12.17
C GLY A 97 -3.78 -3.62 11.35
N VAL A 98 -2.44 -3.69 11.26
CA VAL A 98 -1.72 -4.81 10.66
C VAL A 98 -0.81 -5.41 11.72
N ARG A 99 -0.90 -6.72 11.90
CA ARG A 99 -0.02 -7.52 12.76
C ARG A 99 1.14 -8.04 11.93
N LEU A 100 2.35 -8.00 12.48
CA LEU A 100 3.57 -8.53 11.86
C LEU A 100 4.03 -9.77 12.63
N LEU A 101 4.29 -10.87 11.92
CA LEU A 101 4.90 -12.09 12.43
C LEU A 101 6.30 -12.27 11.84
N VAL A 102 7.28 -12.52 12.69
CA VAL A 102 8.71 -12.62 12.32
C VAL A 102 9.22 -14.01 12.73
N PRO A 103 9.76 -14.80 11.78
CA PRO A 103 10.35 -16.10 12.07
C PRO A 103 11.64 -15.96 12.89
N GLU A 104 11.96 -16.96 13.70
CA GLU A 104 13.14 -16.95 14.57
C GLU A 104 14.46 -16.96 13.78
N ASP A 105 14.49 -17.71 12.67
CA ASP A 105 15.69 -17.89 11.82
C ASP A 105 15.76 -16.91 10.63
N GLY A 106 15.07 -15.76 10.74
CA GLY A 106 15.00 -14.73 9.71
C GLY A 106 16.07 -13.64 9.81
N THR A 107 16.04 -12.70 8.87
CA THR A 107 16.71 -11.41 9.07
C THR A 107 16.04 -10.68 10.24
N PRO A 108 16.78 -10.11 11.21
CA PRO A 108 16.19 -9.37 12.31
C PRO A 108 15.31 -8.22 11.81
N VAL A 109 14.11 -8.10 12.37
CA VAL A 109 13.15 -7.05 12.03
C VAL A 109 12.95 -6.13 13.22
N LEU A 110 12.99 -4.82 12.97
CA LEU A 110 12.73 -3.80 13.98
C LEU A 110 11.47 -3.02 13.62
N VAL A 111 10.66 -2.67 14.62
CA VAL A 111 9.50 -1.79 14.47
C VAL A 111 9.64 -0.65 15.47
N GLY A 112 9.75 0.58 14.96
CA GLY A 112 10.02 1.76 15.80
C GLY A 112 11.34 1.66 16.58
N GLY A 113 12.36 1.00 16.00
CA GLY A 113 13.67 0.78 16.64
C GLY A 113 13.75 -0.46 17.52
N GLU A 114 12.62 -1.09 17.85
CA GLU A 114 12.58 -2.25 18.75
C GLU A 114 12.56 -3.58 17.98
N PRO A 115 13.41 -4.57 18.32
CA PRO A 115 13.38 -5.88 17.69
C PRO A 115 12.04 -6.60 17.91
N VAL A 116 11.54 -7.27 16.86
CA VAL A 116 10.33 -8.10 16.94
C VAL A 116 10.73 -9.58 16.94
N LYS A 117 10.19 -10.35 17.89
CA LYS A 117 10.31 -11.82 17.94
C LYS A 117 8.91 -12.44 17.98
N GLY A 118 8.64 -13.39 17.08
CA GLY A 118 7.33 -14.02 16.98
C GLY A 118 6.31 -13.09 16.33
N GLY A 119 5.74 -12.12 17.07
CA GLY A 119 4.81 -11.16 16.48
C GLY A 119 4.52 -9.88 17.27
N ARG A 120 4.00 -8.88 16.57
CA ARG A 120 3.61 -7.56 17.08
C ARG A 120 2.35 -7.03 16.41
#